data_AF-A0A925ZKG1-F1
#
_entry.id   AF-A0A925ZKG1-F1
#
_cell.length_a   1.000
_cell.length_b   1.000
_cell.length_c   1.000
_cell.angle_alpha   90.00
_cell.angle_beta   90.00
_cell.angle_gamma   90.00
#
_symmetry.space_group_name_H-M   'P 1'
#
loop_
_entity.id
_entity.type
_entity.pdbx_description
1 polymer ?
#
loop_
_entity_poly.entity_id
_entity_poly.type
_entity_poly.pdbx_seq_one_letter_code
_entity_poly.pdbx_strand_id
1 'polypeptide(L)'
;MGTNRIERVLRHDGIVAVLDMTAEQAQNGDPGWVGEERWQPIVLEAVKLRHIANEAAVRVLVGDHAVLVSGDEKHVVGVVFIKGHPVVKSVVRMVRQLLRQPNALPNGL
;
A
#
# COMPACT_ATOMS: atom_id res chain seq x y z
N MET A 1 -15.26 4.34 5.81
CA MET A 1 -14.32 5.05 6.70
C MET A 1 -12.91 4.41 6.65
N GLY A 2 -12.31 4.27 5.46
CA GLY A 2 -10.97 3.65 5.28
C GLY A 2 -9.80 4.66 5.27
N THR A 3 -10.10 5.94 5.07
CA THR A 3 -9.13 7.01 4.75
C THR A 3 -8.16 7.35 5.89
N ASN A 4 -8.61 7.29 7.14
CA ASN A 4 -7.82 7.70 8.32
C ASN A 4 -6.50 6.89 8.49
N ARG A 5 -6.45 5.64 8.02
CA ARG A 5 -5.27 4.77 8.23
C ARG A 5 -4.14 5.06 7.25
N ILE A 6 -4.43 5.16 5.96
CA ILE A 6 -3.43 5.49 4.94
C ILE A 6 -2.93 6.93 5.10
N GLU A 7 -3.79 7.86 5.55
CA GLU A 7 -3.38 9.22 5.90
C GLU A 7 -2.34 9.24 7.03
N ARG A 8 -2.49 8.39 8.05
CA ARG A 8 -1.49 8.28 9.12
C ARG A 8 -0.14 7.78 8.60
N VAL A 9 -0.14 6.88 7.63
CA VAL A 9 1.10 6.40 7.00
C VAL A 9 1.75 7.53 6.20
N LEU A 10 0.97 8.28 5.43
CA LEU A 10 1.46 9.43 4.67
C LEU A 10 2.11 10.53 5.54
N ARG A 11 1.68 10.69 6.80
CA ARG A 11 2.27 11.68 7.73
C ARG A 11 3.72 11.41 8.12
N HIS A 12 4.27 10.24 7.79
CA HIS A 12 5.67 9.95 8.07
C HIS A 12 6.57 10.60 7.03
N ASP A 13 7.58 11.33 7.50
CA ASP A 13 8.61 11.90 6.63
C ASP A 13 9.24 10.82 5.74
N GLY A 14 9.34 11.15 4.45
CA GLY A 14 9.87 10.27 3.42
C GLY A 14 8.88 9.28 2.82
N ILE A 15 7.61 9.28 3.22
CA ILE A 15 6.52 8.64 2.47
C ILE A 15 5.88 9.66 1.53
N VAL A 16 5.66 9.24 0.30
CA VAL A 16 5.22 10.13 -0.79
C VAL A 16 3.77 9.81 -1.21
N ALA A 17 3.40 8.53 -1.19
CA ALA A 17 2.06 8.09 -1.53
C ALA A 17 1.76 6.72 -0.92
N VAL A 18 0.47 6.44 -0.71
CA VAL A 18 -0.03 5.18 -0.15
C VAL A 18 -1.29 4.77 -0.90
N LEU A 19 -1.33 3.50 -1.30
CA LEU A 19 -2.48 2.79 -1.85
C LEU A 19 -2.95 1.75 -0.83
N ASP A 20 -4.25 1.68 -0.61
CA ASP A 20 -4.96 0.64 0.13
C ASP A 20 -6.16 0.19 -0.72
N MET A 21 -6.04 -1.00 -1.31
CA MET A 21 -7.01 -1.53 -2.25
C MET A 21 -7.49 -2.89 -1.77
N THR A 22 -8.73 -2.95 -1.31
CA THR A 22 -9.44 -4.21 -1.06
C THR A 22 -10.13 -4.70 -2.34
N ALA A 23 -10.45 -5.99 -2.42
CA ALA A 23 -11.15 -6.58 -3.57
C ALA A 23 -12.51 -5.91 -3.82
N GLU A 24 -13.23 -5.54 -2.76
CA GLU A 24 -14.49 -4.80 -2.85
C GLU A 24 -14.28 -3.40 -3.45
N GLN A 25 -13.23 -2.69 -3.03
CA GLN A 25 -12.89 -1.37 -3.57
C GLN A 25 -12.39 -1.43 -5.01
N ALA A 26 -11.66 -2.50 -5.37
CA ALA A 26 -11.25 -2.74 -6.75
C ALA A 26 -12.46 -2.97 -7.68
N GLN A 27 -13.50 -3.64 -7.18
CA GLN A 27 -14.75 -3.84 -7.93
C GLN A 27 -15.61 -2.57 -8.02
N ASN A 28 -15.61 -1.75 -6.96
CA ASN A 28 -16.38 -0.50 -6.89
C ASN A 28 -15.65 0.71 -7.50
N GLY A 29 -14.40 0.55 -7.93
CA GLY A 29 -13.61 1.59 -8.61
C GLY A 29 -13.10 2.72 -7.71
N ASP A 30 -13.11 2.54 -6.38
CA ASP A 30 -12.68 3.55 -5.41
C ASP A 30 -11.57 3.02 -4.48
N PRO A 31 -10.35 2.79 -5.01
CA PRO A 31 -9.22 2.38 -4.20
C PRO A 31 -8.84 3.51 -3.23
N GLY A 32 -8.55 3.15 -1.98
CA GLY A 32 -8.06 4.12 -0.99
C GLY A 32 -6.70 4.66 -1.42
N TRP A 33 -6.64 5.93 -1.78
CA TRP A 33 -5.41 6.57 -2.26
C TRP A 33 -5.14 7.87 -1.51
N VAL A 34 -3.89 8.08 -1.10
CA VAL A 34 -3.43 9.35 -0.51
C VAL A 34 -1.99 9.64 -0.92
N GLY A 35 -1.69 10.92 -1.14
CA GLY A 35 -0.35 11.41 -1.44
C GLY A 35 -0.23 11.97 -2.85
N GLU A 36 0.97 11.93 -3.42
CA GLU A 36 1.23 12.53 -4.73
C GLU A 36 0.63 11.71 -5.89
N GLU A 37 -0.35 12.27 -6.59
CA GLU A 37 -1.10 11.63 -7.69
C GLU A 37 -0.25 11.07 -8.82
N ARG A 38 0.91 11.69 -9.12
CA ARG A 38 1.82 11.19 -10.17
C ARG A 38 2.31 9.77 -9.94
N TRP A 39 2.28 9.29 -8.69
CA TRP A 39 2.70 7.94 -8.34
C TRP A 39 1.59 6.90 -8.48
N GLN A 40 0.33 7.32 -8.53
CA GLN A 40 -0.82 6.43 -8.65
C GLN A 40 -0.68 5.44 -9.82
N PRO A 41 -0.40 5.87 -11.07
CA PRO A 41 -0.25 4.92 -12.18
C PRO A 41 0.92 3.96 -11.95
N ILE A 42 2.04 4.42 -11.39
CA ILE A 42 3.22 3.59 -11.12
C ILE A 42 2.89 2.50 -10.09
N VAL A 43 2.18 2.85 -9.03
CA VAL A 43 1.77 1.90 -7.99
C VAL A 43 0.78 0.88 -8.55
N LEU A 44 -0.20 1.32 -9.36
CA LEU A 44 -1.17 0.40 -9.99
C LEU A 44 -0.49 -0.59 -10.94
N GLU A 45 0.48 -0.15 -11.74
CA GLU A 45 1.28 -1.07 -12.56
C GLU A 45 2.13 -2.03 -11.71
N ALA A 46 2.68 -1.56 -10.59
CA ALA A 46 3.40 -2.42 -9.65
C ALA A 46 2.49 -3.48 -9.00
N VAL A 47 1.19 -3.18 -8.79
CA VAL A 47 0.20 -4.18 -8.36
C VAL A 47 0.00 -5.26 -9.42
N LYS A 48 -0.11 -4.87 -10.70
CA LYS A 48 -0.19 -5.85 -11.80
C LYS A 48 1.07 -6.70 -11.89
N LEU A 49 2.26 -6.10 -11.74
CA LEU A 49 3.53 -6.82 -11.70
C LEU A 49 3.56 -7.85 -10.55
N ARG A 50 3.07 -7.47 -9.37
CA ARG A 50 2.94 -8.39 -8.23
C ARG A 50 2.07 -9.61 -8.57
N HIS A 51 0.93 -9.36 -9.21
CA HIS A 51 0.01 -10.42 -9.63
C HIS A 51 0.63 -11.34 -10.69
N ILE A 52 1.24 -10.77 -11.72
CA ILE A 52 1.90 -11.52 -12.81
C ILE A 52 3.08 -12.35 -12.27
N ALA A 53 3.87 -11.78 -11.36
CA ALA A 53 4.99 -12.48 -10.72
C ALA A 53 4.54 -13.57 -9.74
N ASN A 54 3.27 -13.58 -9.34
CA ASN A 54 2.72 -14.46 -8.31
C ASN A 54 3.51 -14.42 -6.98
N GLU A 55 3.94 -13.21 -6.60
CA GLU A 55 4.71 -12.98 -5.38
C GLU A 55 3.86 -12.26 -4.31
N ALA A 56 4.19 -12.49 -3.03
CA ALA A 56 3.49 -11.82 -1.92
C ALA A 56 3.83 -10.32 -1.80
N ALA A 57 4.97 -9.92 -2.37
CA ALA A 57 5.41 -8.54 -2.40
C ALA A 57 6.34 -8.29 -3.59
N VAL A 58 6.25 -7.10 -4.18
CA VAL A 58 7.18 -6.61 -5.20
C VAL A 58 7.67 -5.23 -4.80
N ARG A 59 8.96 -4.97 -5.04
CA ARG A 59 9.58 -3.66 -4.84
C ARG A 59 10.14 -3.14 -6.15
N VAL A 60 9.61 -2.01 -6.60
CA VAL A 60 10.07 -1.31 -7.81
C VAL A 60 10.93 -0.13 -7.38
N LEU A 61 12.11 0.02 -7.99
CA LEU A 61 13.02 1.14 -7.73
C LEU A 61 12.88 2.17 -8.85
N VAL A 62 12.66 3.44 -8.50
CA VAL A 62 12.43 4.53 -9.47
C VAL A 62 13.21 5.77 -9.03
N GLY A 63 14.32 6.08 -9.70
CA GLY A 63 15.19 7.20 -9.31
C GLY A 63 15.56 7.09 -7.83
N ASP A 64 15.32 8.15 -7.04
CA ASP A 64 15.55 8.17 -5.59
C ASP A 64 14.42 7.57 -4.74
N HIS A 65 13.37 7.05 -5.38
CA HIS A 65 12.21 6.48 -4.71
C HIS A 65 12.15 4.96 -4.86
N ALA A 66 11.34 4.34 -4.02
CA ALA A 66 10.95 2.95 -4.16
C ALA A 66 9.44 2.82 -3.93
N VAL A 67 8.83 1.93 -4.71
CA VAL A 67 7.44 1.52 -4.57
C VAL A 67 7.45 0.10 -4.01
N LEU A 68 6.87 -0.09 -2.83
CA LEU A 68 6.64 -1.41 -2.24
C LEU A 68 5.16 -1.74 -2.35
N VAL A 69 4.84 -2.80 -3.06
CA VAL A 69 3.49 -3.37 -3.11
C VAL A 69 3.52 -4.72 -2.41
N SER A 70 2.59 -4.94 -1.50
CA SER A 70 2.42 -6.22 -0.81
C SER A 70 0.96 -6.49 -0.55
N GLY A 71 0.60 -7.76 -0.52
CA GLY A 71 -0.75 -8.20 -0.22
C GLY A 71 -1.08 -9.52 -0.90
N ASP A 72 -2.37 -9.85 -0.88
CA ASP A 72 -2.93 -11.05 -1.48
C ASP A 72 -3.96 -10.68 -2.56
N GLU A 73 -4.85 -11.60 -2.94
CA GLU A 73 -5.92 -11.35 -3.92
C GLU A 73 -7.06 -10.50 -3.35
N LYS A 74 -7.21 -10.46 -2.02
CA LYS A 74 -8.30 -9.77 -1.34
C LYS A 74 -7.92 -8.37 -0.89
N HIS A 75 -6.65 -8.16 -0.57
CA HIS A 75 -6.17 -6.91 -0.01
C HIS A 75 -4.74 -6.61 -0.46
N VAL A 76 -4.56 -5.43 -1.07
CA VAL A 76 -3.29 -4.97 -1.59
C VAL A 76 -2.96 -3.60 -1.04
N VAL A 77 -1.73 -3.45 -0.56
CA VAL A 77 -1.20 -2.19 -0.04
C VAL A 77 0.03 -1.80 -0.85
N GLY A 78 0.06 -0.56 -1.33
CA GLY A 78 1.19 0.05 -2.00
C GLY A 78 1.72 1.24 -1.21
N VAL A 79 3.04 1.37 -1.07
CA VAL A 79 3.67 2.54 -0.42
C VAL A 79 4.83 3.02 -1.26
N VAL A 80 4.87 4.33 -1.50
CA VAL A 80 5.98 5.03 -2.15
C VAL A 80 6.78 5.77 -1.11
N PHE A 81 8.09 5.59 -1.13
CA PHE A 81 8.98 6.23 -0.16
C PHE A 81 10.35 6.57 -0.77
N ILE A 82 11.03 7.52 -0.15
CA ILE A 82 12.39 7.94 -0.54
C ILE A 82 13.39 6.89 -0.05
N LYS A 83 14.27 6.43 -0.94
CA LYS A 83 15.35 5.49 -0.61
C LYS A 83 16.34 6.13 0.35
N GLY A 84 16.90 5.34 1.26
CA GLY A 84 17.87 5.83 2.25
C GLY A 84 17.24 6.64 3.40
N HIS A 85 15.97 7.03 3.28
CA HIS A 85 15.27 7.70 4.38
C HIS A 85 15.08 6.74 5.56
N PRO A 86 15.24 7.18 6.83
CA PRO A 86 15.07 6.31 8.00
C PRO A 86 13.71 5.59 8.08
N VAL A 87 12.67 6.16 7.43
CA VAL A 87 11.32 5.61 7.37
C VAL A 87 11.24 4.23 6.74
N VAL A 88 12.19 3.83 5.89
CA VAL A 88 12.19 2.54 5.16
C VAL A 88 11.97 1.35 6.10
N LYS A 89 12.59 1.36 7.28
CA LYS A 89 12.41 0.30 8.29
C LYS A 89 10.96 0.23 8.80
N SER A 90 10.34 1.39 9.00
CA SER A 90 8.95 1.52 9.43
C SER A 90 7.98 1.14 8.31
N VAL A 91 8.28 1.43 7.04
CA VAL A 91 7.39 1.15 5.89
C VAL A 91 7.01 -0.34 5.85
N VAL A 92 7.98 -1.24 5.97
CA VAL A 92 7.71 -2.68 5.95
C VAL A 92 6.78 -3.10 7.10
N ARG A 93 6.98 -2.51 8.29
CA ARG A 93 6.11 -2.75 9.44
C ARG A 93 4.70 -2.20 9.21
N MET A 94 4.58 -0.99 8.66
CA MET A 94 3.30 -0.33 8.41
C MET A 94 2.49 -1.07 7.35
N VAL A 95 3.11 -1.50 6.25
CA VAL A 95 2.45 -2.33 5.23
C VAL A 95 1.92 -3.63 5.84
N ARG A 96 2.72 -4.32 6.66
CA ARG A 96 2.25 -5.52 7.37
C ARG A 96 1.09 -5.23 8.33
N GLN A 97 1.07 -4.07 8.98
CA GLN A 97 -0.03 -3.69 9.87
C GLN A 97 -1.31 -3.40 9.11
N LEU A 98 -1.21 -2.74 7.95
CA LEU A 98 -2.36 -2.51 7.07
C LEU A 98 -2.95 -3.84 6.57
N LEU A 99 -2.09 -4.76 6.11
CA LEU A 99 -2.51 -6.08 5.61
C LEU A 99 -3.09 -7.02 6.69
N ARG A 100 -2.72 -6.83 7.96
CA ARG A 100 -3.17 -7.71 9.07
C ARG A 100 -4.58 -7.44 9.56
N GLN A 101 -5.28 -6.43 9.06
CA GLN A 101 -6.67 -6.19 9.43
C GLN A 101 -7.63 -6.65 8.33
N PRO A 102 -8.02 -7.94 8.31
CA PRO A 102 -9.34 -8.29 7.84
C PRO A 102 -10.37 -7.73 8.84
N ASN A 103 -11.62 -7.57 8.41
CA ASN A 103 -12.79 -7.42 9.28
C ASN A 103 -12.68 -8.33 10.52
N ALA A 104 -12.15 -7.80 11.62
CA ALA A 104 -12.39 -8.38 12.93
C ALA A 104 -13.75 -7.83 13.38
N LEU A 105 -14.81 -8.32 12.75
CA LEU A 105 -16.06 -8.42 13.47
C LEU A 105 -15.74 -9.29 14.69
N PRO A 106 -16.00 -8.83 15.93
CA PRO A 106 -15.92 -9.71 17.07
C PRO A 106 -16.99 -10.80 16.88
N ASN A 107 -16.57 -11.98 16.43
CA ASN A 107 -17.33 -13.19 16.69
C ASN A 107 -17.22 -13.42 18.20
N GLY A 108 -18.28 -13.09 18.93
CA GLY A 108 -18.30 -13.24 20.37
C GLY A 108 -19.62 -12.84 21.00
N LEU A 109 -20.59 -13.77 20.89
CA LEU A 109 -21.78 -13.98 21.73
C LEU A 109 -22.92 -12.95 21.67
#